data_AF-A0A7K1BEA0-F1
#
_entry.id   AF-A0A7K1BEA0-F1
#
_cell.length_a   1.000
_cell.length_b   1.000
_cell.length_c   1.000
_cell.angle_alpha   90.00
_cell.angle_beta   90.00
_cell.angle_gamma   90.00
#
_symmetry.space_group_name_H-M   'P 1'
#
loop_
_entity.id
_entity.type
_entity.pdbx_description
1 polymer ?
#
loop_
_entity_poly.entity_id
_entity_poly.type
_entity_poly.pdbx_seq_one_letter_code
_entity_poly.pdbx_strand_id
1 'polypeptide(L)'
;QSVLCGGASQLVMYGFETLTEAGYQPEVAYFECLHELKLIVDLMYEGGIAKQRWSVSDTAEFGDYVSGPRVIDPHVKENMKAVLADIQSGAFAKRFIDDQEAGAPEFKSLRAKGETHPIEAVGRELRKMFSWMKQSKGDDYKEGSAARG
;
A
#
# COMPACT_ATOMS: atom_id res chain seq x y z
N GLN A 1 -5.37 -4.90 8.53
CA GLN A 1 -6.31 -5.12 7.40
C GLN A 1 -6.68 -3.79 6.76
N SER A 2 -7.32 -2.87 7.50
CA SER A 2 -7.91 -1.67 6.87
C SER A 2 -6.99 -0.47 6.63
N VAL A 3 -5.82 -0.37 7.28
CA VAL A 3 -4.91 0.80 7.15
C VAL A 3 -3.51 0.36 6.74
N LEU A 4 -2.69 -0.15 7.67
CA LEU A 4 -1.24 -0.28 7.50
C LEU A 4 -0.78 -1.24 6.39
N CYS A 5 -1.59 -2.24 6.06
CA CYS A 5 -1.27 -3.19 4.99
C CYS A 5 -2.33 -3.07 3.91
N GLY A 6 -3.43 -3.84 3.99
CA GLY A 6 -4.46 -3.89 2.95
C GLY A 6 -4.95 -2.53 2.46
N GLY A 7 -5.25 -1.58 3.36
CA GLY A 7 -5.66 -0.23 2.96
C GLY A 7 -4.58 0.54 2.20
N ALA A 8 -3.37 0.65 2.77
CA ALA A 8 -2.26 1.37 2.17
C ALA A 8 -1.81 0.73 0.84
N SER A 9 -1.61 -0.59 0.80
CA SER A 9 -1.18 -1.28 -0.42
C SER A 9 -2.21 -1.15 -1.53
N GLN A 10 -3.50 -1.30 -1.22
CA GLN A 10 -4.55 -1.19 -2.23
C GLN A 10 -4.69 0.25 -2.75
N LEU A 11 -4.57 1.26 -1.88
CA LEU A 11 -4.61 2.67 -2.28
C LEU A 11 -3.47 3.01 -3.25
N VAL A 12 -2.26 2.53 -2.95
CA VAL A 12 -1.09 2.68 -3.82
C VAL A 12 -1.31 1.98 -5.16
N MET A 13 -1.78 0.73 -5.15
CA MET A 13 -2.03 -0.05 -6.37
C MET A 13 -3.07 0.65 -7.26
N TYR A 14 -4.20 1.08 -6.70
CA TYR A 14 -5.22 1.79 -7.48
C TYR A 14 -4.77 3.16 -7.99
N GLY A 15 -3.95 3.89 -7.23
CA GLY A 15 -3.32 5.11 -7.73
C GLY A 15 -2.43 4.84 -8.94
N PHE A 16 -1.57 3.82 -8.82
CA PHE A 16 -0.68 3.39 -9.90
C PHE A 16 -1.45 2.94 -11.15
N GLU A 17 -2.44 2.05 -10.97
CA GLU A 17 -3.32 1.55 -12.04
C GLU A 17 -3.99 2.72 -12.76
N THR A 18 -4.65 3.62 -12.02
CA THR A 18 -5.34 4.80 -12.58
C THR A 18 -4.43 5.63 -13.48
N LEU A 19 -3.18 5.88 -13.07
CA LEU A 19 -2.24 6.64 -13.89
C LEU A 19 -1.79 5.84 -15.12
N THR A 20 -1.41 4.58 -14.95
CA THR A 20 -0.93 3.76 -16.08
C THR A 20 -2.01 3.48 -17.11
N GLU A 21 -3.26 3.26 -16.69
CA GLU A 21 -4.42 3.09 -17.57
C GLU A 21 -4.76 4.36 -18.34
N ALA A 22 -4.47 5.53 -17.77
CA ALA A 22 -4.57 6.82 -18.44
C ALA A 22 -3.38 7.12 -19.38
N GLY A 23 -2.40 6.21 -19.49
CA GLY A 23 -1.26 6.32 -20.41
C GLY A 23 -0.02 7.02 -19.84
N TYR A 24 0.02 7.30 -18.53
CA TYR A 24 1.23 7.79 -17.88
C TYR A 24 2.30 6.70 -17.83
N GLN A 25 3.58 7.10 -17.85
CA GLN A 25 4.69 6.16 -17.76
C GLN A 25 4.67 5.45 -16.40
N PRO A 26 4.82 4.11 -16.35
CA PRO A 26 4.79 3.35 -15.11
C PRO A 26 5.81 3.82 -14.07
N GLU A 27 6.98 4.29 -14.51
CA GLU A 27 8.01 4.81 -13.62
C GLU A 27 7.54 6.07 -12.90
N VAL A 28 6.89 7.00 -13.61
CA VAL A 28 6.30 8.21 -13.01
C VAL A 28 5.20 7.82 -12.03
N ALA A 29 4.29 6.92 -12.43
CA ALA A 29 3.24 6.43 -11.54
C ALA A 29 3.79 5.77 -10.27
N TYR A 30 4.89 5.02 -10.36
CA TYR A 30 5.56 4.44 -9.20
C TYR A 30 6.11 5.50 -8.24
N PHE A 31 6.76 6.54 -8.78
CA PHE A 31 7.30 7.62 -7.95
C PHE A 31 6.19 8.35 -7.19
N GLU A 32 5.17 8.79 -7.91
CA GLU A 32 4.03 9.55 -7.37
C GLU A 32 3.21 8.74 -6.37
N CYS A 33 2.92 7.47 -6.67
CA CYS A 33 1.98 6.68 -5.86
C CYS A 33 2.64 5.89 -4.72
N LEU A 34 3.92 5.53 -4.82
CA LEU A 34 4.59 4.71 -3.80
C LEU A 34 5.87 5.35 -3.25
N HIS A 35 6.78 5.84 -4.09
CA HIS A 35 8.05 6.36 -3.61
C HIS A 35 7.87 7.57 -2.67
N GLU A 36 7.08 8.56 -3.09
CA GLU A 36 6.84 9.77 -2.31
C GLU A 36 6.00 9.52 -1.05
N LEU A 37 5.22 8.45 -1.02
CA LEU A 37 4.39 8.11 0.14
C LEU A 37 5.25 7.96 1.41
N LYS A 38 6.50 7.50 1.29
CA LYS A 38 7.44 7.45 2.42
C LYS A 38 7.66 8.83 3.03
N LEU A 39 7.92 9.86 2.21
CA LEU A 39 8.18 11.21 2.69
C LEU A 39 6.96 11.80 3.40
N ILE A 40 5.77 11.62 2.81
CA ILE A 40 4.51 12.10 3.40
C ILE A 40 4.25 11.44 4.76
N VAL A 41 4.45 10.12 4.85
CA VAL A 41 4.29 9.38 6.11
C VAL A 41 5.36 9.75 7.14
N ASP A 42 6.61 9.99 6.73
CA ASP A 42 7.67 10.46 7.62
C ASP A 42 7.29 11.82 8.24
N LEU A 43 6.78 12.77 7.45
CA LEU A 43 6.30 14.07 7.96
C LEU A 43 5.12 13.92 8.94
N MET A 44 4.17 13.05 8.64
CA MET A 44 3.04 12.73 9.53
C MET A 44 3.53 12.10 10.84
N TYR A 45 4.53 11.22 10.78
CA TYR A 45 5.11 10.59 11.96
C TYR A 45 5.83 11.63 12.84
N GLU A 46 6.58 12.54 12.22
CA GLU A 46 7.39 13.53 12.94
C GLU A 46 6.57 14.64 13.60
N GLY A 47 5.39 14.99 13.09
CA GLY A 47 4.61 16.11 13.62
C GLY A 47 3.10 16.09 13.32
N GLY A 48 2.56 14.92 13.00
CA GLY A 48 1.14 14.75 12.68
C GLY A 48 0.75 15.29 11.30
N ILE A 49 -0.55 15.18 11.00
CA ILE A 49 -1.15 15.65 9.75
C ILE A 49 -0.89 17.14 9.52
N ALA A 50 -0.87 17.94 10.60
CA ALA A 50 -0.56 19.37 10.51
C ALA A 50 0.84 19.63 9.97
N LYS A 51 1.87 18.88 10.40
CA LYS A 51 3.23 19.03 9.86
C LYS A 51 3.30 18.63 8.40
N GLN A 52 2.64 17.54 8.02
CA GLN A 52 2.53 17.13 6.62
C GLN A 52 1.94 18.25 5.76
N ARG A 53 0.81 18.84 6.17
CA ARG A 53 0.14 19.92 5.43
C ARG A 53 0.98 21.20 5.39
N TRP A 54 1.61 21.57 6.50
CA TRP A 54 2.53 22.70 6.57
C TRP A 54 3.76 22.53 5.66
N SER A 55 4.19 21.30 5.38
CA SER A 55 5.37 21.01 4.56
C SER A 55 5.09 20.86 3.06
N VAL A 56 3.84 20.61 2.65
CA VAL A 56 3.47 20.56 1.22
C VAL A 56 3.08 21.95 0.71
N SER A 57 2.96 22.12 -0.60
CA SER A 57 2.48 23.37 -1.17
C SER A 57 0.99 23.59 -0.88
N ASP A 58 0.55 24.86 -0.89
CA ASP A 58 -0.87 25.23 -0.76
C ASP A 58 -1.76 24.52 -1.80
N THR A 59 -1.24 24.28 -3.02
CA THR A 59 -1.95 23.53 -4.07
C THR A 59 -2.19 22.08 -3.65
N ALA A 60 -1.20 21.43 -3.05
CA ALA A 60 -1.30 20.05 -2.58
C ALA A 60 -2.21 19.95 -1.34
N GLU A 61 -2.11 20.91 -0.41
CA GLU A 61 -3.00 20.98 0.76
C GLU A 61 -4.46 21.21 0.34
N PHE A 62 -4.73 22.14 -0.58
CA PHE A 62 -6.08 22.34 -1.13
C PHE A 62 -6.59 21.06 -1.80
N GLY A 63 -5.73 20.39 -2.58
CA GLY A 63 -6.02 19.11 -3.22
C GLY A 63 -6.40 18.01 -2.22
N ASP A 64 -5.67 17.89 -1.09
CA ASP A 64 -5.98 16.98 0.01
C ASP A 64 -7.41 17.22 0.52
N TYR A 65 -7.75 18.46 0.89
CA TYR A 65 -9.07 18.78 1.44
C TYR A 65 -10.24 18.44 0.50
N VAL A 66 -10.11 18.72 -0.80
CA VAL A 66 -11.22 18.56 -1.76
C VAL A 66 -11.28 17.18 -2.40
N SER A 67 -10.16 16.46 -2.46
CA SER A 67 -10.08 15.15 -3.14
C SER A 67 -10.05 13.99 -2.15
N GLY A 68 -9.46 14.18 -0.96
CA GLY A 68 -9.37 13.14 0.09
C GLY A 68 -10.73 12.51 0.41
N PRO A 69 -11.77 13.30 0.76
CA PRO A 69 -13.11 12.78 1.03
C PRO A 69 -13.86 12.19 -0.18
N ARG A 70 -13.38 12.44 -1.42
CA ARG A 70 -13.94 11.83 -2.63
C ARG A 70 -13.39 10.42 -2.86
N VAL A 71 -12.13 10.18 -2.47
CA VAL A 71 -11.47 8.87 -2.55
C VAL A 71 -11.80 8.04 -1.30
N ILE A 72 -11.69 8.65 -0.12
CA ILE A 72 -11.99 8.05 1.19
C ILE A 72 -13.31 8.65 1.70
N ASP A 73 -14.40 8.19 1.12
CA ASP A 73 -15.75 8.65 1.44
C ASP A 73 -16.33 7.95 2.69
N PRO A 74 -17.55 8.30 3.13
CA PRO A 74 -18.19 7.63 4.27
C PRO A 74 -18.41 6.12 4.09
N HIS A 75 -18.53 5.62 2.85
CA HIS A 75 -18.69 4.19 2.59
C HIS A 75 -17.40 3.42 2.95
N VAL A 76 -16.23 4.01 2.74
CA VAL A 76 -14.96 3.41 3.21
C VAL A 76 -14.97 3.20 4.72
N LYS A 77 -15.55 4.12 5.51
CA LYS A 77 -15.69 3.95 6.96
C LYS A 77 -16.63 2.80 7.32
N GLU A 78 -17.71 2.59 6.58
CA GLU A 78 -18.59 1.42 6.77
C GLU A 78 -17.86 0.11 6.45
N ASN A 79 -17.02 0.08 5.42
CA ASN A 79 -16.17 -1.08 5.13
C ASN A 79 -15.18 -1.36 6.27
N MET A 80 -14.60 -0.32 6.89
CA MET A 80 -13.74 -0.49 8.07
C MET A 80 -14.51 -1.09 9.26
N LYS A 81 -15.77 -0.70 9.48
CA LYS A 81 -16.61 -1.29 10.53
C LYS A 81 -16.94 -2.76 10.23
N ALA A 82 -17.24 -3.10 8.98
CA ALA A 82 -17.50 -4.48 8.58
C ALA A 82 -16.26 -5.37 8.84
N VAL A 83 -15.07 -4.90 8.43
CA VAL A 83 -13.80 -5.59 8.73
C VAL A 83 -13.60 -5.78 10.24
N LEU A 84 -13.91 -4.75 11.05
CA LEU A 84 -13.83 -4.87 12.51
C LEU A 84 -14.82 -5.90 13.06
N ALA A 85 -16.04 -5.97 12.53
CA ALA A 85 -17.04 -6.96 12.93
C ALA A 85 -16.59 -8.40 12.63
N ASP A 86 -15.94 -8.64 11.49
CA ASP A 86 -15.36 -9.95 11.13
C ASP A 86 -14.22 -10.35 12.06
N ILE A 87 -13.44 -9.38 12.55
CA ILE A 87 -12.40 -9.60 13.56
C ILE A 87 -13.04 -9.94 14.91
N GLN A 88 -13.99 -9.13 15.38
CA GLN A 88 -14.61 -9.28 16.69
C GLN A 88 -15.44 -10.58 16.82
N SER A 89 -16.08 -11.00 15.73
CA SER A 89 -16.83 -12.27 15.68
C SER A 89 -15.94 -13.51 15.56
N GLY A 90 -14.64 -13.34 15.30
CA GLY A 90 -13.71 -14.43 15.05
C GLY A 90 -13.79 -15.03 13.64
N ALA A 91 -14.64 -14.50 12.75
CA ALA A 91 -14.79 -14.98 11.38
C ALA A 91 -13.46 -14.93 10.59
N PHE A 92 -12.71 -13.83 10.73
CA PHE A 92 -11.39 -13.72 10.10
C PHE A 92 -10.42 -14.79 10.60
N ALA A 93 -10.32 -14.96 11.92
CA ALA A 93 -9.41 -15.94 12.53
C ALA A 93 -9.75 -17.35 12.09
N LYS A 94 -11.04 -17.71 12.07
CA LYS A 94 -11.49 -19.01 11.59
C LYS A 94 -11.09 -19.26 10.14
N ARG A 95 -11.41 -18.34 9.23
CA ARG A 95 -11.05 -18.45 7.80
C ARG A 95 -9.55 -18.63 7.60
N PHE A 96 -8.74 -17.84 8.32
CA PHE A 96 -7.30 -17.92 8.20
C PHE A 96 -6.76 -19.27 8.69
N ILE A 97 -7.20 -19.75 9.85
CA ILE A 97 -6.79 -21.04 10.40
C ILE A 97 -7.22 -22.19 9.49
N ASP A 98 -8.49 -22.21 9.05
CA ASP A 98 -9.01 -23.22 8.13
C ASP A 98 -8.16 -23.28 6.85
N ASP A 99 -7.78 -22.13 6.28
CA ASP A 99 -6.90 -22.07 5.10
C ASP A 99 -5.51 -22.62 5.40
N GLN A 100 -4.90 -22.25 6.54
CA GLN A 100 -3.57 -22.76 6.92
C GLN A 100 -3.58 -24.28 7.13
N GLU A 101 -4.59 -24.83 7.81
CA GLU A 101 -4.75 -26.27 8.04
C GLU A 101 -4.96 -27.04 6.72
N ALA A 102 -5.59 -26.41 5.72
CA ALA A 102 -5.72 -26.95 4.36
C ALA A 102 -4.44 -26.81 3.51
N GLY A 103 -3.34 -26.31 4.07
CA GLY A 103 -2.07 -26.10 3.35
C GLY A 103 -1.96 -24.74 2.65
N ALA A 104 -2.75 -23.76 3.08
CA ALA A 104 -2.77 -22.36 2.65
C ALA A 104 -3.10 -22.10 1.15
N PRO A 105 -4.07 -22.81 0.53
CA PRO A 105 -4.38 -22.62 -0.89
C PRO A 105 -4.86 -21.21 -1.22
N GLU A 106 -5.74 -20.61 -0.40
CA GLU A 106 -6.22 -19.25 -0.61
C GLU A 106 -5.07 -18.26 -0.43
N PHE A 107 -4.33 -18.35 0.68
CA PHE A 107 -3.25 -17.43 0.98
C PHE A 107 -2.13 -17.46 -0.08
N LYS A 108 -1.76 -18.65 -0.57
CA LYS A 108 -0.78 -18.79 -1.67
C LYS A 108 -1.28 -18.16 -2.96
N SER A 109 -2.57 -18.32 -3.28
CA SER A 109 -3.17 -17.68 -4.47
C SER A 109 -3.18 -16.16 -4.35
N LEU A 110 -3.60 -15.62 -3.20
CA LEU A 110 -3.59 -14.17 -2.94
C LEU A 110 -2.17 -13.60 -3.03
N ARG A 111 -1.19 -14.30 -2.46
CA ARG A 111 0.22 -13.92 -2.53
C ARG A 111 0.72 -13.85 -3.97
N ALA A 112 0.51 -14.91 -4.74
CA ALA A 112 0.97 -14.98 -6.13
C ALA A 112 0.38 -13.83 -6.96
N LYS A 113 -0.91 -13.51 -6.77
CA LYS A 113 -1.54 -12.36 -7.43
C LYS A 113 -0.87 -11.05 -7.07
N GLY A 114 -0.59 -10.81 -5.79
CA GLY A 114 0.10 -9.60 -5.33
C GLY A 114 1.50 -9.46 -5.90
N GLU A 115 2.29 -10.53 -5.91
CA GLU A 115 3.66 -10.55 -6.45
C GLU A 115 3.72 -10.27 -7.97
N THR A 116 2.62 -10.58 -8.69
CA THR A 116 2.52 -10.34 -10.14
C THR A 116 2.00 -8.95 -10.52
N HIS A 117 1.63 -8.10 -9.56
CA HIS A 117 1.12 -6.76 -9.87
C HIS A 117 2.21 -5.91 -10.58
N PRO A 118 1.87 -5.13 -11.64
CA PRO A 118 2.88 -4.42 -12.43
C PRO A 118 3.77 -3.45 -11.63
N ILE A 119 3.23 -2.86 -10.54
CA ILE A 119 4.01 -1.97 -9.65
C ILE A 119 5.26 -2.66 -9.08
N GLU A 120 5.21 -3.97 -8.86
CA GLU A 120 6.34 -4.73 -8.31
C GLU A 120 7.47 -4.83 -9.32
N ALA A 121 7.16 -5.14 -10.58
CA ALA A 121 8.17 -5.23 -11.63
C ALA A 121 8.86 -3.88 -11.86
N VAL A 122 8.08 -2.80 -11.98
CA VAL A 122 8.59 -1.43 -12.16
C VAL A 122 9.43 -1.02 -10.95
N GLY A 123 8.92 -1.24 -9.74
CA GLY A 123 9.60 -0.89 -8.50
C GLY A 123 10.94 -1.59 -8.32
N ARG A 124 11.03 -2.88 -8.67
CA ARG A 124 12.29 -3.63 -8.62
C ARG A 124 13.37 -3.00 -9.51
N GLU A 125 13.02 -2.60 -10.73
CA GLU A 125 14.00 -1.99 -11.63
C GLU A 125 14.42 -0.59 -11.14
N LEU A 126 13.46 0.22 -10.67
CA LEU A 126 13.76 1.55 -10.14
C LEU A 126 14.64 1.49 -8.88
N ARG A 127 14.31 0.62 -7.92
CA ARG A 127 15.06 0.51 -6.65
C ARG A 127 16.51 0.08 -6.82
N LYS A 128 16.84 -0.67 -7.89
CA LYS A 128 18.25 -1.02 -8.21
C LYS A 128 19.11 0.21 -8.52
N MET A 129 18.49 1.27 -9.05
CA MET A 129 19.18 2.50 -9.42
C MET A 129 19.39 3.44 -8.22
N PHE A 130 18.64 3.25 -7.13
CA PHE A 130 18.76 4.08 -5.93
C PHE A 130 20.04 3.74 -5.17
N SER A 131 21.05 4.62 -5.29
CA SER A 131 22.37 4.43 -4.71
C SER A 131 22.36 4.26 -3.18
N TRP A 132 21.37 4.85 -2.50
CA TRP A 132 21.17 4.79 -1.05
C TRP A 132 20.47 3.51 -0.58
N MET A 133 19.80 2.77 -1.46
CA MET A 133 19.10 1.52 -1.11
C MET A 133 20.01 0.29 -1.09
N LYS A 134 21.29 0.42 -1.50
CA LYS A 134 22.26 -0.69 -1.54
C LYS A 134 22.70 -1.23 -0.17
N GLN A 135 22.12 -0.74 0.94
CA GLN A 135 22.59 -0.97 2.30
C GLN A 135 21.82 -2.02 3.12
N SER A 136 20.72 -2.63 2.63
CA SER A 136 20.06 -3.71 3.38
C SER A 136 20.73 -5.07 3.11
N LYS A 137 21.83 -5.35 3.80
CA LYS A 137 22.49 -6.67 3.80
C LYS A 137 22.33 -7.37 5.16
N GLY A 138 21.10 -7.48 5.65
CA GLY A 138 20.84 -8.07 6.97
C GLY A 138 19.53 -8.81 7.12
N ASP A 139 18.65 -8.84 6.11
CA ASP A 139 17.41 -9.61 6.13
C ASP A 139 17.46 -10.81 5.17
N ASP A 140 16.63 -11.81 5.46
CA ASP A 140 16.40 -13.02 4.66
C ASP A 140 15.40 -12.77 3.51
N TYR A 141 15.10 -11.50 3.22
CA TYR A 141 14.15 -11.07 2.21
C TYR A 141 14.64 -11.43 0.81
N LYS A 142 13.73 -11.97 -0.01
CA LYS A 142 13.96 -12.24 -1.43
C LYS A 142 13.18 -11.23 -2.26
N GLU A 143 13.90 -10.40 -3.03
CA GLU A 143 13.31 -9.33 -3.84
C GLU A 143 12.15 -9.83 -4.70
N GLY A 144 10.98 -9.21 -4.52
CA GLY A 144 9.76 -9.56 -5.26
C GLY A 144 9.00 -10.77 -4.73
N SER A 145 9.37 -11.34 -3.57
CA SER A 145 8.58 -12.36 -2.88
C SER A 145 8.05 -11.88 -1.54
N ALA A 146 6.78 -12.14 -1.28
CA ALA A 146 6.15 -11.95 0.02
C ALA A 146 6.22 -13.21 0.91
N ALA A 147 6.83 -14.29 0.43
CA ALA A 147 7.14 -15.45 1.25
C ALA A 147 8.32 -15.14 2.21
N ARG A 148 8.20 -15.59 3.46
CA ARG A 148 9.31 -15.59 4.42
C ARG A 148 10.14 -16.86 4.21
N GLY A 149 11.46 -16.74 4.34
CA GLY A 149 12.41 -17.85 4.23
C GLY A 149 12.31 -18.84 5.37
#